data_AF-A0AAJ1ZIP7-F1
#
_entry.id   AF-A0AAJ1ZIP7-F1
#
_cell.length_a   1.000
_cell.length_b   1.000
_cell.length_c   1.000
_cell.angle_alpha   90.00
_cell.angle_beta   90.00
_cell.angle_gamma   90.00
#
_symmetry.space_group_name_H-M   'P 1'
#
loop_
_entity.id
_entity.type
_entity.pdbx_description
1 polymer ?
#
loop_
_entity_poly.entity_id
_entity_poly.type
_entity_poly.pdbx_seq_one_letter_code
_entity_poly.pdbx_strand_id
1 'polypeptide(L)'
;MRSGKTSAANVHGVEAFDLNGQHNTLKLSLTDVVNIGERNLFIEDGRQQGKVNGGAGDTVDLSNSHIAGISDGDWQQHGNVAVQGVTYDVYLHAGAQAELLVQKGVQAVVQ
;
A
#
# COMPACT_ATOMS: atom_id res chain seq x y z
N MET A 1 37.64 -16.73 -12.09
CA MET A 1 37.71 -15.43 -11.40
C MET A 1 36.29 -14.94 -11.16
N ARG A 2 35.98 -14.62 -9.88
CA ARG A 2 34.98 -13.66 -9.34
C ARG A 2 33.56 -13.71 -9.93
N SER A 3 32.63 -14.36 -9.23
CA SER A 3 31.72 -13.76 -8.23
C SER A 3 30.45 -13.19 -8.89
N GLY A 4 29.47 -14.07 -9.10
CA GLY A 4 28.08 -13.65 -9.16
C GLY A 4 27.63 -13.37 -7.74
N LYS A 5 27.74 -12.11 -7.32
CA LYS A 5 27.09 -11.61 -6.10
C LYS A 5 25.59 -11.79 -6.32
N THR A 6 25.02 -12.87 -5.80
CA THR A 6 23.59 -12.86 -5.46
C THR A 6 23.43 -11.71 -4.47
N SER A 7 22.84 -10.61 -4.94
CA SER A 7 22.22 -9.67 -4.02
C SER A 7 21.27 -10.52 -3.18
N ALA A 8 21.62 -10.75 -1.93
CA ALA A 8 20.68 -11.26 -0.96
C ALA A 8 19.52 -10.26 -1.00
N ALA A 9 18.40 -10.67 -1.60
CA ALA A 9 17.16 -9.98 -1.38
C ALA A 9 16.95 -10.10 0.14
N ASN A 10 17.23 -9.01 0.87
CA ASN A 10 16.60 -8.86 2.17
C ASN A 10 15.12 -8.91 1.84
N VAL A 11 14.49 -10.03 2.19
CA VAL A 11 13.03 -10.11 2.19
C VAL A 11 12.62 -9.29 3.41
N HIS A 12 12.59 -7.98 3.21
CA HIS A 12 11.83 -7.06 4.03
C HIS A 12 10.35 -7.53 3.93
N GLY A 13 9.58 -7.38 5.01
CA GLY A 13 8.24 -7.99 5.10
C GLY A 13 7.38 -7.60 3.89
N VAL A 14 6.49 -8.47 3.42
CA VAL A 14 5.69 -8.26 2.18
C VAL A 14 5.19 -6.81 2.07
N GLU A 15 5.90 -5.97 1.31
CA GLU A 15 5.65 -4.52 1.22
C GLU A 15 4.64 -4.18 0.12
N ALA A 16 4.38 -5.18 -0.73
CA ALA A 16 3.49 -5.08 -1.87
C ALA A 16 2.58 -6.31 -1.95
N PHE A 17 1.28 -6.06 -2.07
CA PHE A 17 0.34 -7.08 -2.54
C PHE A 17 0.24 -7.00 -4.06
N ASP A 18 0.22 -8.16 -4.72
CA ASP A 18 0.01 -8.24 -6.17
C ASP A 18 -1.30 -8.98 -6.44
N LEU A 19 -2.25 -8.27 -7.04
CA LEU A 19 -3.56 -8.78 -7.40
C LEU A 19 -3.60 -9.40 -8.80
N ASN A 20 -2.49 -9.41 -9.55
CA ASN A 20 -2.31 -10.01 -10.87
C ASN A 20 -3.31 -9.61 -11.98
N GLY A 21 -4.24 -8.66 -11.75
CA GLY A 21 -5.14 -8.14 -12.77
C GLY A 21 -6.28 -9.09 -13.17
N GLN A 22 -6.66 -10.05 -12.32
CA GLN A 22 -7.67 -11.07 -12.63
C GLN A 22 -8.97 -10.91 -11.83
N HIS A 23 -9.42 -9.69 -11.61
CA HIS A 23 -10.66 -9.38 -10.88
C HIS A 23 -10.66 -9.86 -9.43
N ASN A 24 -9.52 -9.71 -8.76
CA ASN A 24 -9.36 -10.11 -7.37
C ASN A 24 -9.85 -9.03 -6.41
N THR A 25 -10.32 -9.44 -5.23
CA THR A 25 -10.62 -8.53 -4.13
C THR A 25 -9.65 -8.77 -2.98
N LEU A 26 -8.86 -7.75 -2.65
CA LEU A 26 -8.04 -7.72 -1.45
C LEU A 26 -8.75 -6.91 -0.38
N LYS A 27 -8.94 -7.49 0.80
CA LYS A 27 -9.46 -6.78 1.97
C LYS A 27 -8.32 -6.52 2.95
N LEU A 28 -8.10 -5.26 3.30
CA LEU A 28 -7.08 -4.86 4.26
C LEU A 28 -7.73 -4.09 5.39
N SER A 29 -7.40 -4.47 6.62
CA SER A 29 -7.64 -3.60 7.76
C SER A 29 -6.55 -2.53 7.86
N LEU A 30 -6.83 -1.42 8.55
CA LEU A 30 -5.80 -0.44 8.90
C LEU A 30 -4.64 -1.09 9.67
N THR A 31 -4.93 -2.09 10.50
CA THR A 31 -3.92 -2.85 11.25
C THR A 31 -2.96 -3.56 10.30
N ASP A 32 -3.49 -4.17 9.23
CA ASP A 32 -2.67 -4.85 8.23
C ASP A 32 -1.72 -3.86 7.56
N VAL A 33 -2.23 -2.70 7.11
CA VAL A 33 -1.41 -1.67 6.44
C VAL A 33 -0.32 -1.13 7.36
N VAL A 34 -0.63 -0.87 8.63
CA VAL A 34 0.37 -0.39 9.61
C VAL A 34 1.44 -1.44 9.90
N ASN A 35 1.06 -2.73 9.98
CA ASN A 35 1.97 -3.82 10.34
C ASN A 35 2.89 -4.25 9.20
N ILE A 36 2.41 -4.22 7.95
CA ILE A 36 3.21 -4.58 6.78
C ILE A 36 4.01 -3.40 6.22
N GLY A 37 3.55 -2.18 6.50
CA GLY A 37 4.15 -0.97 5.93
C GLY A 37 5.52 -0.68 6.51
N GLU A 38 6.39 -0.09 5.69
CA GLU A 38 7.64 0.49 6.14
C GLU A 38 7.58 2.01 6.00
N ARG A 39 8.29 2.72 6.88
CA ARG A 39 8.29 4.18 6.88
C ARG A 39 9.14 4.73 5.74
N ASN A 40 8.60 5.69 5.00
CA ASN A 40 9.27 6.35 3.86
C ASN A 40 9.69 5.40 2.74
N LEU A 41 8.92 4.33 2.51
CA LEU A 41 9.29 3.30 1.55
C LEU A 41 9.20 3.80 0.09
N PHE A 42 8.24 4.68 -0.21
CA PHE A 42 7.99 5.19 -1.56
C PHE A 42 7.91 6.72 -1.61
N ILE A 43 7.44 7.37 -0.55
CA ILE A 43 7.36 8.82 -0.41
C ILE A 43 8.08 9.20 0.89
N GLU A 44 9.07 10.08 0.83
CA GLU A 44 9.85 10.50 2.01
C GLU A 44 9.14 11.57 2.85
N ASP A 45 7.99 11.23 3.45
CA ASP A 45 7.13 12.18 4.17
C ASP A 45 6.85 11.83 5.65
N GLY A 46 7.48 10.79 6.16
CA GLY A 46 7.41 10.35 7.55
C GLY A 46 6.33 9.30 7.84
N ARG A 47 5.62 8.78 6.82
CA ARG A 47 4.48 7.87 7.02
C ARG A 47 4.81 6.40 6.80
N GLN A 48 4.06 5.52 7.47
CA GLN A 48 4.06 4.07 7.20
C GLN A 48 3.43 3.83 5.82
N GLN A 49 4.11 3.12 4.94
CA GLN A 49 3.70 2.98 3.55
C GLN A 49 3.64 1.51 3.11
N GLY A 50 2.53 1.14 2.48
CA GLY A 50 2.37 -0.12 1.76
C GLY A 50 1.97 0.12 0.30
N LYS A 51 2.04 -0.92 -0.52
CA LYS A 51 1.68 -0.85 -1.95
C LYS A 51 0.77 -2.00 -2.38
N VAL A 52 -0.14 -1.71 -3.30
CA VAL A 52 -0.97 -2.71 -3.99
C VAL A 52 -0.76 -2.55 -5.50
N ASN A 53 -0.25 -3.60 -6.13
CA ASN A 53 -0.19 -3.75 -7.57
C ASN A 53 -1.42 -4.51 -8.05
N GLY A 54 -1.92 -4.16 -9.22
CA GLY A 54 -3.11 -4.76 -9.81
C GLY A 54 -3.53 -4.02 -11.07
N GLY A 55 -4.74 -4.27 -11.53
CA GLY A 55 -5.27 -3.66 -12.74
C GLY A 55 -6.78 -3.45 -12.73
N ALA A 56 -7.31 -3.11 -13.91
CA ALA A 56 -8.74 -2.94 -14.11
C ALA A 56 -9.51 -4.22 -13.71
N GLY A 57 -10.57 -4.05 -12.91
CA GLY A 57 -11.39 -5.15 -12.40
C GLY A 57 -10.98 -5.64 -11.02
N ASP A 58 -9.75 -5.36 -10.56
CA ASP A 58 -9.34 -5.64 -9.19
C ASP A 58 -9.94 -4.62 -8.21
N THR A 59 -10.12 -5.03 -6.96
CA THR A 59 -10.61 -4.20 -5.87
C THR A 59 -9.71 -4.30 -4.65
N VAL A 60 -9.41 -3.16 -4.03
CA VAL A 60 -8.90 -3.09 -2.66
C VAL A 60 -9.98 -2.49 -1.76
N ASP A 61 -10.33 -3.22 -0.71
CA ASP A 61 -11.33 -2.83 0.28
C ASP A 61 -10.62 -2.42 1.57
N LEU A 62 -10.71 -1.13 1.89
CA LEU A 62 -10.12 -0.46 3.04
C LEU A 62 -11.17 -0.05 4.07
N SER A 63 -12.38 -0.59 3.97
CA SER A 63 -13.49 -0.22 4.85
C SER A 63 -13.29 -0.62 6.32
N ASN A 64 -12.30 -1.46 6.63
CA ASN A 64 -11.93 -1.79 8.00
C ASN A 64 -10.82 -0.85 8.50
N SER A 65 -11.17 0.42 8.74
CA SER A 65 -10.22 1.50 9.06
C SER A 65 -10.02 1.76 10.56
N HIS A 66 -10.63 0.99 11.46
CA HIS A 66 -10.57 1.29 12.90
C HIS A 66 -9.45 0.50 13.62
N ILE A 67 -8.70 1.19 14.48
CA ILE A 67 -7.74 0.60 15.43
C ILE A 67 -7.98 1.21 16.81
N ALA A 68 -8.11 0.36 17.83
CA ALA A 68 -8.26 0.81 19.21
C ALA A 68 -7.07 1.67 19.65
N GLY A 69 -7.36 2.87 20.18
CA GLY A 69 -6.35 3.80 20.67
C GLY A 69 -5.71 4.69 19.59
N ILE A 70 -6.08 4.53 18.32
CA ILE A 70 -5.78 5.48 17.25
C ILE A 70 -7.02 6.37 17.04
N SER A 71 -6.79 7.64 16.71
CA SER A 71 -7.91 8.54 16.39
C SER A 71 -8.67 8.00 15.17
N ASP A 72 -9.99 7.98 15.28
CA ASP A 72 -10.86 7.61 14.17
C ASP A 72 -10.56 8.49 12.95
N GLY A 73 -10.77 7.91 11.78
CA GLY A 73 -10.58 8.55 10.50
C GLY A 73 -10.91 7.61 9.36
N ASP A 74 -11.05 8.20 8.19
CA ASP A 74 -11.29 7.46 6.96
C ASP A 74 -10.08 7.58 6.04
N TRP A 75 -9.94 6.60 5.16
CA TRP A 75 -8.97 6.67 4.07
C TRP A 75 -9.40 7.76 3.08
N GLN A 76 -8.50 8.69 2.79
CA GLN A 76 -8.74 9.78 1.84
C GLN A 76 -7.75 9.67 0.68
N GLN A 77 -8.24 9.80 -0.55
CA GLN A 77 -7.35 9.91 -1.71
C GLN A 77 -6.54 11.21 -1.59
N HIS A 78 -5.23 11.07 -1.48
CA HIS A 78 -4.27 12.13 -1.22
C HIS A 78 -3.30 12.31 -2.40
N GLY A 79 -3.86 12.35 -3.61
CA GLY A 79 -3.09 12.55 -4.84
C GLY A 79 -2.54 11.26 -5.44
N ASN A 80 -1.46 11.38 -6.21
CA ASN A 80 -0.83 10.27 -6.93
C ASN A 80 0.70 10.39 -6.90
N VAL A 81 1.35 9.24 -7.08
CA VAL A 81 2.82 9.14 -7.16
C VAL A 81 3.21 8.15 -8.25
N ALA A 82 4.35 8.40 -8.89
CA ALA A 82 4.96 7.46 -9.82
C ALA A 82 6.11 6.71 -9.13
N VAL A 83 6.02 5.38 -9.07
CA VAL A 83 7.07 4.50 -8.54
C VAL A 83 7.54 3.60 -9.66
N GLN A 84 8.82 3.73 -10.04
CA GLN A 84 9.42 2.94 -11.14
C GLN A 84 8.63 3.00 -12.46
N GLY A 85 8.04 4.16 -12.78
CA GLY A 85 7.27 4.38 -14.01
C GLY A 85 5.80 3.91 -13.95
N VAL A 86 5.36 3.31 -12.84
CA VAL A 86 3.95 2.94 -12.60
C VAL A 86 3.28 4.01 -11.73
N THR A 87 2.08 4.44 -12.10
CA THR A 87 1.31 5.46 -11.35
C THR A 87 0.39 4.80 -10.33
N TYR A 88 0.40 5.35 -9.11
CA TYR A 88 -0.41 4.90 -7.98
C TYR A 88 -1.25 6.06 -7.46
N ASP A 89 -2.50 5.80 -7.12
CA ASP A 89 -3.29 6.67 -6.26
C ASP A 89 -2.88 6.45 -4.80
N VAL A 90 -2.64 7.52 -4.06
CA VAL A 90 -2.23 7.45 -2.65
C VAL A 90 -3.47 7.58 -1.79
N TYR A 91 -3.74 6.62 -0.91
CA TYR A 91 -4.77 6.72 0.12
C TYR A 91 -4.09 6.98 1.46
N LEU A 92 -4.49 8.04 2.15
CA LEU A 92 -3.95 8.46 3.44
C LEU A 92 -4.96 8.21 4.55
N HIS A 93 -4.50 7.60 5.64
CA HIS A 93 -5.21 7.59 6.93
C HIS A 93 -4.47 8.48 7.93
N ALA A 94 -4.92 9.74 8.06
CA ALA A 94 -4.19 10.77 8.81
C ALA A 94 -4.02 10.44 10.31
N GLY A 95 -5.03 9.84 10.94
CA GLY A 95 -4.98 9.45 12.36
C GLY A 95 -3.92 8.38 12.65
N ALA A 96 -3.59 7.55 11.65
CA ALA A 96 -2.62 6.46 11.77
C ALA A 96 -1.26 6.78 11.14
N GLN A 97 -1.11 7.95 10.49
CA GLN A 97 0.08 8.31 9.72
C GLN A 97 0.48 7.19 8.74
N ALA A 98 -0.53 6.62 8.07
CA ALA A 98 -0.37 5.48 7.16
C ALA A 98 -0.85 5.82 5.75
N GLU A 99 -0.15 5.27 4.76
CA GLU A 99 -0.45 5.43 3.35
C GLU A 99 -0.48 4.09 2.62
N LEU A 100 -1.45 3.94 1.73
CA LEU A 100 -1.50 2.84 0.78
C LEU A 100 -1.44 3.37 -0.64
N LEU A 101 -0.38 2.99 -1.36
CA LEU A 101 -0.23 3.28 -2.79
C LEU A 101 -0.95 2.20 -3.57
N VAL A 102 -2.04 2.56 -4.25
CA VAL A 102 -2.87 1.63 -5.03
C VAL A 102 -2.67 1.90 -6.51
N GLN A 103 -2.23 0.89 -7.27
CA GLN A 103 -1.92 1.07 -8.69
C GLN A 103 -3.15 1.57 -9.47
N LYS A 104 -2.94 2.57 -10.32
CA LYS A 104 -4.00 3.11 -11.20
C LYS A 104 -4.72 1.98 -11.94
N GLY A 105 -6.05 1.95 -11.81
CA GLY A 105 -6.92 0.96 -12.44
C GLY A 105 -7.57 -0.02 -11.44
N VAL A 106 -6.98 -0.21 -10.27
CA VAL A 106 -7.61 -0.94 -9.16
C VAL A 106 -8.70 -0.05 -8.54
N GLN A 107 -9.88 -0.61 -8.29
CA GLN A 107 -10.95 0.09 -7.56
C GLN A 107 -10.63 0.11 -6.06
N ALA A 108 -10.72 1.26 -5.42
CA ALA A 108 -10.65 1.35 -3.96
C ALA A 108 -12.05 1.53 -3.36
N VAL A 109 -12.35 0.76 -2.32
CA VAL A 109 -13.51 0.94 -1.46
C VAL A 109 -13.04 1.49 -0.13
N VAL A 110 -13.52 2.68 0.23
CA VAL A 110 -13.25 3.38 1.49
C VAL A 110 -14.59 3.66 2.21
N GLN A 111 -14.56 3.94 3.52
CA GLN A 111 -15.75 4.36 4.27
C GLN A 111 -16.15 5.80 3.96
#